data_AF-A0A9W9RYN6-F1
#
_entry.id   AF-A0A9W9RYN6-F1
#
_cell.length_a   1.000
_cell.length_b   1.000
_cell.length_c   1.000
_cell.angle_alpha   90.00
_cell.angle_beta   90.00
_cell.angle_gamma   90.00
#
_symmetry.space_group_name_H-M   'P 1'
#
loop_
_entity.id
_entity.type
_entity.pdbx_description
1 polymer ?
#
loop_
_entity_poly.entity_id
_entity_poly.type
_entity_poly.pdbx_seq_one_letter_code
_entity_poly.pdbx_strand_id
1 'polypeptide(L)'
;MGSIRSTASRTGVQSAAGDGLQQSRSQEKVARENSNSILPTNTRDHASRYVLGLFRVDSAGESGRTGIHPVHFLKVTFKSICTASMIVNVLWPFVPAAIAMHFARPDLHVWVFALNYIAMVPSANVLGFAGGELAKKLPKVLGVLLETFLGAVVEIVLFMVLLHNDHDGHLLPVIQAAILGSILANLLLCLGTCFFVGGLRRSEQVFHEAVSEVGTGLLLVAGFGLLIPSAFYSALKSSVNEEFTLEMLGEYSLKISRATAVILLVAFVTYLIFNLHSHNSIFDEILEKDEAQDEDRHIELRRAKLTFAECIVAIVISLACVCMSAVFLVQEIEHIVELGVSDNFMGLILVPLVEKAAEHLTAIDEAWDNQINFALFHCLGPSIQTALLNAPLAVLVGWGLDKKMSLNFEIFMVVLLVLSILVVGNFLRDGKSNYLEGTLCVLVYFIIAVTSWYYPKVDVASTNSA
;
A
#
# COMPACT_ATOMS: atom_id res chain seq x y z
N MET A 1 -39.43 -70.93 -42.43
CA MET A 1 -39.13 -72.27 -42.99
C MET A 1 -38.53 -72.06 -44.38
N GLY A 2 -37.37 -72.67 -44.71
CA GLY A 2 -36.68 -72.53 -46.01
C GLY A 2 -36.11 -71.12 -46.26
N SER A 3 -34.80 -70.83 -46.35
CA SER A 3 -33.59 -71.53 -46.86
C SER A 3 -33.42 -71.50 -48.39
N ILE A 4 -32.14 -71.50 -48.81
CA ILE A 4 -31.55 -71.58 -50.17
C ILE A 4 -31.42 -70.20 -50.85
N ARG A 5 -30.22 -69.59 -51.05
CA ARG A 5 -28.92 -69.92 -51.70
C ARG A 5 -28.87 -69.66 -53.23
N SER A 6 -27.66 -69.25 -53.66
CA SER A 6 -27.06 -69.20 -55.02
C SER A 6 -26.89 -67.77 -55.56
N THR A 7 -25.70 -67.16 -55.74
CA THR A 7 -24.36 -67.45 -56.31
C THR A 7 -24.14 -67.10 -57.79
N ALA A 8 -23.01 -66.40 -58.06
CA ALA A 8 -22.37 -66.14 -59.37
C ALA A 8 -23.17 -65.28 -60.39
N SER A 9 -22.61 -64.53 -61.35
CA SER A 9 -21.29 -63.92 -61.61
C SER A 9 -21.50 -62.75 -62.64
N ARG A 10 -20.55 -62.02 -63.28
CA ARG A 10 -19.10 -62.15 -63.54
C ARG A 10 -18.50 -60.76 -63.92
N THR A 11 -17.27 -60.74 -64.47
CA THR A 11 -16.62 -59.73 -65.36
C THR A 11 -17.49 -58.60 -65.94
N GLY A 12 -17.10 -57.31 -65.96
CA GLY A 12 -15.83 -56.64 -65.64
C GLY A 12 -15.38 -55.73 -66.80
N VAL A 13 -14.91 -54.50 -66.54
CA VAL A 13 -14.20 -53.59 -67.49
C VAL A 13 -13.55 -52.42 -66.72
N GLN A 14 -12.35 -52.01 -67.16
CA GLN A 14 -11.61 -50.76 -66.87
C GLN A 14 -11.22 -50.43 -65.41
N SER A 15 -9.94 -50.73 -65.10
CA SER A 15 -9.11 -49.95 -64.18
C SER A 15 -8.39 -48.82 -64.94
N ALA A 16 -7.89 -47.83 -64.19
CA ALA A 16 -6.94 -46.76 -64.55
C ALA A 16 -7.48 -45.31 -64.75
N ALA A 17 -8.11 -44.74 -63.72
CA ALA A 17 -7.97 -43.33 -63.29
C ALA A 17 -8.87 -43.08 -62.06
N GLY A 18 -8.32 -42.86 -60.85
CA GLY A 18 -9.20 -42.68 -59.67
C GLY A 18 -8.59 -42.41 -58.28
N ASP A 19 -7.31 -42.68 -58.01
CA ASP A 19 -6.72 -42.59 -56.66
C ASP A 19 -6.37 -41.15 -56.20
N GLY A 20 -7.23 -40.17 -56.53
CA GLY A 20 -7.09 -38.76 -56.13
C GLY A 20 -8.21 -38.23 -55.22
N LEU A 21 -9.29 -39.00 -54.98
CA LEU A 21 -10.54 -38.45 -54.42
C LEU A 21 -11.00 -39.07 -53.08
N GLN A 22 -10.33 -40.11 -52.55
CA GLN A 22 -10.73 -40.74 -51.29
C GLN A 22 -10.07 -40.17 -50.02
N GLN A 23 -8.96 -39.42 -50.10
CA GLN A 23 -8.42 -38.72 -48.93
C GLN A 23 -9.21 -37.44 -48.55
N SER A 24 -9.83 -36.77 -49.53
CA SER A 24 -10.59 -35.53 -49.29
C SER A 24 -11.87 -35.71 -48.46
N ARG A 25 -12.53 -36.87 -48.52
CA ARG A 25 -13.82 -37.11 -47.83
C ARG A 25 -13.70 -37.56 -46.38
N SER A 26 -12.50 -37.96 -45.94
CA SER A 26 -12.24 -38.33 -44.54
C SER A 26 -12.05 -37.09 -43.65
N GLN A 27 -11.47 -36.02 -44.20
CA GLN A 27 -11.25 -34.76 -43.48
C GLN A 27 -12.55 -33.93 -43.32
N GLU A 28 -13.41 -33.93 -44.34
CA GLU A 28 -14.66 -33.17 -44.33
C GLU A 28 -15.68 -33.68 -43.29
N LYS A 29 -15.57 -34.94 -42.85
CA LYS A 29 -16.49 -35.54 -41.86
C LYS A 29 -16.10 -35.26 -40.40
N VAL A 30 -14.82 -35.01 -40.12
CA VAL A 30 -14.35 -34.56 -38.79
C VAL A 30 -14.69 -33.07 -38.56
N ALA A 31 -14.85 -32.29 -39.63
CA ALA A 31 -15.12 -30.86 -39.56
C ALA A 31 -16.58 -30.47 -39.20
N ARG A 32 -17.50 -31.43 -38.99
CA ARG A 32 -18.94 -31.14 -38.78
C ARG A 32 -19.54 -31.54 -37.43
N GLU A 33 -18.80 -32.16 -36.52
CA GLU A 33 -19.33 -32.53 -35.19
C GLU A 33 -19.02 -31.53 -34.06
N ASN A 34 -18.12 -30.55 -34.26
CA ASN A 34 -17.75 -29.56 -33.22
C ASN A 34 -18.71 -28.35 -33.10
N SER A 35 -19.94 -28.43 -33.61
CA SER A 35 -20.90 -27.31 -33.64
C SER A 35 -21.73 -27.13 -32.35
N ASN A 36 -21.31 -27.71 -31.21
CA ASN A 36 -22.02 -27.63 -29.91
C ASN A 36 -21.05 -27.51 -28.72
N SER A 37 -20.05 -26.62 -28.81
CA SER A 37 -19.17 -26.26 -27.69
C SER A 37 -19.73 -25.05 -26.94
N ILE A 38 -20.00 -25.19 -25.63
CA ILE A 38 -20.55 -24.13 -24.76
C ILE A 38 -19.40 -23.30 -24.13
N LEU A 39 -18.40 -22.93 -24.93
CA LEU A 39 -17.25 -22.14 -24.50
C LEU A 39 -17.01 -20.98 -25.49
N PRO A 40 -16.77 -19.74 -25.01
CA PRO A 40 -16.61 -18.59 -25.88
C PRO A 40 -15.29 -18.67 -26.66
N THR A 41 -15.40 -18.97 -27.95
CA THR A 41 -14.27 -18.95 -28.89
C THR A 41 -13.89 -17.53 -29.28
N ASN A 42 -13.15 -16.86 -28.39
CA ASN A 42 -12.59 -15.53 -28.66
C ASN A 42 -11.39 -15.65 -29.62
N THR A 43 -11.63 -15.60 -30.92
CA THR A 43 -10.59 -15.53 -31.96
C THR A 43 -9.94 -14.14 -31.97
N ARG A 44 -8.95 -13.96 -31.08
CA ARG A 44 -7.92 -12.93 -31.20
C ARG A 44 -6.55 -13.58 -31.32
N ASP A 45 -5.80 -13.18 -32.34
CA ASP A 45 -4.42 -13.63 -32.60
C ASP A 45 -3.47 -13.20 -31.48
N HIS A 46 -3.37 -14.01 -30.43
CA HIS A 46 -2.24 -14.00 -29.51
C HIS A 46 -1.25 -15.11 -29.88
N ALA A 47 -0.56 -14.90 -31.01
CA ALA A 47 0.67 -15.62 -31.31
C ALA A 47 1.65 -15.41 -30.14
N SER A 48 2.01 -16.50 -29.47
CA SER A 48 2.79 -16.44 -28.23
C SER A 48 4.16 -15.78 -28.47
N ARG A 49 4.42 -14.72 -27.72
CA ARG A 49 5.76 -14.14 -27.57
C ARG A 49 5.98 -13.77 -26.12
N TYR A 50 6.35 -14.78 -25.33
CA TYR A 50 7.03 -14.60 -24.05
C TYR A 50 8.41 -13.99 -24.33
N VAL A 51 8.43 -12.68 -24.55
CA VAL A 51 9.65 -11.87 -24.56
C VAL A 51 9.61 -11.05 -23.28
N LEU A 52 10.44 -11.47 -22.32
CA LEU A 52 10.60 -10.87 -21.01
C LEU A 52 11.24 -9.47 -21.13
N GLY A 53 10.44 -8.47 -21.51
CA GLY A 53 10.86 -7.09 -21.60
C GLY A 53 10.37 -6.28 -20.41
N LEU A 54 11.26 -5.98 -19.47
CA LEU A 54 11.01 -5.15 -18.27
C LEU A 54 10.47 -3.74 -18.59
N PHE A 55 10.53 -3.32 -19.86
CA PHE A 55 10.14 -2.02 -20.37
C PHE A 55 8.97 -2.07 -21.39
N ARG A 56 8.23 -3.19 -21.48
CA ARG A 56 7.03 -3.22 -22.32
C ARG A 56 5.86 -2.59 -21.58
N VAL A 57 5.61 -1.31 -21.87
CA VAL A 57 4.46 -0.54 -21.36
C VAL A 57 3.16 -1.30 -21.67
N ASP A 58 2.32 -1.49 -20.66
CA ASP A 58 1.00 -2.07 -20.87
C ASP A 58 0.08 -1.08 -21.59
N SER A 59 -0.73 -1.59 -22.51
CA SER A 59 -1.69 -0.83 -23.31
C SER A 59 -2.69 -0.01 -22.49
N ALA A 60 -2.98 -0.43 -21.25
CA ALA A 60 -3.81 0.31 -20.31
C ALA A 60 -3.18 1.65 -19.86
N GLY A 61 -1.85 1.72 -19.77
CA GLY A 61 -1.12 2.91 -19.30
C GLY A 61 -0.68 3.87 -20.41
N GLU A 62 -0.90 3.55 -21.69
CA GLU A 62 -0.35 4.35 -22.79
C GLU A 62 -1.02 5.73 -22.97
N SER A 63 -0.19 6.77 -23.13
CA SER A 63 -0.65 8.14 -23.41
C SER A 63 -0.82 8.38 -24.93
N GLY A 64 -0.21 7.53 -25.77
CA GLY A 64 -0.19 7.71 -27.23
C GLY A 64 0.63 8.91 -27.71
N ARG A 65 1.44 9.50 -26.81
CA ARG A 65 2.23 10.71 -27.03
C ARG A 65 3.69 10.47 -26.68
N THR A 66 4.59 11.16 -27.37
CA THR A 66 6.03 11.11 -27.13
C THR A 66 6.56 12.46 -26.64
N GLY A 67 7.49 12.44 -25.68
CA GLY A 67 8.08 13.64 -25.08
C GLY A 67 7.31 14.17 -23.85
N ILE A 68 7.62 15.42 -23.49
CA ILE A 68 7.07 16.14 -22.33
C ILE A 68 6.35 17.39 -22.84
N HIS A 69 5.11 17.60 -22.39
CA HIS A 69 4.29 18.75 -22.79
C HIS A 69 3.78 19.52 -21.55
N PRO A 70 4.48 20.58 -21.11
CA PRO A 70 4.27 21.17 -19.77
C PRO A 70 2.84 21.69 -19.52
N VAL A 71 2.17 22.26 -20.53
CA VAL A 71 0.78 22.73 -20.41
C VAL A 71 -0.21 21.57 -20.26
N HIS A 72 0.05 20.44 -20.91
CA HIS A 72 -0.78 19.25 -20.79
C HIS A 72 -0.54 18.53 -19.47
N PHE A 73 0.73 18.34 -19.11
CA PHE A 73 1.20 17.85 -17.82
C PHE A 73 0.49 18.56 -16.66
N LEU A 74 0.63 19.89 -16.56
CA LEU A 74 -0.03 20.70 -15.53
C LEU A 74 -1.56 20.49 -15.53
N LYS A 75 -2.21 20.48 -16.70
CA LYS A 75 -3.66 20.30 -16.80
C LYS A 75 -4.12 18.91 -16.35
N VAL A 76 -3.33 17.86 -16.61
CA VAL A 76 -3.63 16.49 -16.20
C VAL A 76 -3.43 16.32 -14.69
N THR A 77 -2.29 16.79 -14.16
CA THR A 77 -1.98 16.78 -12.73
C THR A 77 -3.00 17.56 -11.90
N PHE A 78 -3.39 18.77 -12.32
CA PHE A 78 -4.42 19.53 -11.61
C PHE A 78 -5.82 18.91 -11.70
N LYS A 79 -6.12 18.15 -12.75
CA LYS A 79 -7.43 17.48 -12.89
C LYS A 79 -7.56 16.26 -11.98
N SER A 80 -6.45 15.55 -11.70
CA SER A 80 -6.26 14.43 -10.75
C SER A 80 -7.26 13.26 -10.78
N ILE A 81 -6.93 12.09 -10.20
CA ILE A 81 -7.67 10.81 -10.43
C ILE A 81 -9.17 11.02 -10.26
N CYS A 82 -9.58 11.52 -9.10
CA CYS A 82 -10.97 11.70 -8.73
C CYS A 82 -11.33 13.11 -8.28
N THR A 83 -12.62 13.33 -8.02
CA THR A 83 -13.14 14.62 -7.55
C THR A 83 -12.54 15.02 -6.20
N ALA A 84 -12.32 14.08 -5.28
CA ALA A 84 -11.69 14.37 -3.99
C ALA A 84 -10.22 14.80 -4.16
N SER A 85 -9.46 14.07 -4.97
CA SER A 85 -8.08 14.40 -5.34
C SER A 85 -7.97 15.73 -6.10
N MET A 86 -8.98 16.10 -6.90
CA MET A 86 -9.07 17.42 -7.55
C MET A 86 -9.32 18.55 -6.54
N ILE A 87 -10.16 18.32 -5.53
CA ILE A 87 -10.43 19.29 -4.45
C ILE A 87 -9.16 19.54 -3.63
N VAL A 88 -8.35 18.51 -3.37
CA VAL A 88 -7.06 18.66 -2.67
C VAL A 88 -6.11 19.61 -3.41
N ASN A 89 -6.16 19.69 -4.74
CA ASN A 89 -5.34 20.65 -5.50
C ASN A 89 -5.70 22.13 -5.24
N VAL A 90 -6.82 22.43 -4.55
CA VAL A 90 -7.10 23.79 -4.04
C VAL A 90 -6.12 24.20 -2.94
N LEU A 91 -5.45 23.25 -2.29
CA LEU A 91 -4.46 23.49 -1.22
C LEU A 91 -3.06 23.87 -1.74
N TRP A 92 -2.81 23.85 -3.06
CA TRP A 92 -1.51 24.23 -3.63
C TRP A 92 -0.95 25.60 -3.18
N PRO A 93 -1.74 26.66 -2.93
CA PRO A 93 -1.24 27.92 -2.39
C PRO A 93 -0.59 27.82 -0.99
N PHE A 94 -0.87 26.77 -0.22
CA PHE A 94 -0.22 26.55 1.08
C PHE A 94 1.24 26.17 0.93
N VAL A 95 1.66 25.53 -0.17
CA VAL A 95 3.07 25.14 -0.41
C VAL A 95 4.00 26.37 -0.47
N PRO A 96 3.81 27.37 -1.35
CA PRO A 96 4.65 28.58 -1.33
C PRO A 96 4.45 29.42 -0.07
N ALA A 97 3.28 29.38 0.58
CA ALA A 97 3.04 30.09 1.84
C ALA A 97 3.85 29.47 3.00
N ALA A 98 3.93 28.14 3.08
CA ALA A 98 4.73 27.43 4.08
C ALA A 98 6.23 27.73 3.92
N ILE A 99 6.74 27.66 2.67
CA ILE A 99 8.12 28.04 2.33
C ILE A 99 8.39 29.50 2.73
N ALA A 100 7.51 30.42 2.35
CA ALA A 100 7.67 31.85 2.67
C ALA A 100 7.67 32.10 4.18
N MET A 101 6.77 31.46 4.93
CA MET A 101 6.69 31.62 6.39
C MET A 101 7.90 31.04 7.12
N HIS A 102 8.36 29.85 6.73
CA HIS A 102 9.56 29.22 7.30
C HIS A 102 10.80 30.13 7.21
N PHE A 103 11.01 30.79 6.06
CA PHE A 103 12.15 31.71 5.88
C PHE A 103 11.92 33.14 6.38
N ALA A 104 10.69 33.66 6.36
CA ALA A 104 10.41 35.06 6.72
C ALA A 104 10.08 35.26 8.20
N ARG A 105 9.49 34.26 8.86
CA ARG A 105 8.99 34.32 10.24
C ARG A 105 9.19 32.98 10.97
N PRO A 106 10.45 32.56 11.20
CA PRO A 106 10.76 31.34 11.96
C PRO A 106 10.35 31.42 13.44
N ASP A 107 9.96 32.60 13.93
CA ASP A 107 9.41 32.80 15.27
C ASP A 107 7.98 32.28 15.46
N LEU A 108 7.30 31.88 14.36
CA LEU A 108 5.89 31.47 14.36
C LEU A 108 5.73 29.96 14.17
N HIS A 109 6.42 29.17 15.00
CA HIS A 109 6.46 27.69 15.00
C HIS A 109 5.10 27.02 14.68
N VAL A 110 4.02 27.42 15.38
CA VAL A 110 2.66 26.87 15.17
C VAL A 110 2.13 27.11 13.75
N TRP A 111 2.41 28.27 13.17
CA TRP A 111 2.00 28.59 11.80
C TRP A 111 2.88 27.90 10.77
N VAL A 112 4.19 27.78 11.02
CA VAL A 112 5.10 27.02 10.15
C VAL A 112 4.70 25.55 10.12
N PHE A 113 4.42 24.93 11.28
CA PHE A 113 3.90 23.57 11.39
C PHE A 113 2.57 23.42 10.63
N ALA A 114 1.57 24.24 10.94
CA ALA A 114 0.23 24.11 10.35
C ALA A 114 0.21 24.33 8.83
N LEU A 115 1.00 25.28 8.31
CA LEU A 115 1.10 25.51 6.87
C LEU A 115 1.81 24.37 6.15
N ASN A 116 2.90 23.82 6.72
CA ASN A 116 3.58 22.66 6.15
C ASN A 116 2.71 21.40 6.20
N TYR A 117 1.95 21.20 7.27
CA TYR A 117 0.98 20.11 7.42
C TYR A 117 -0.07 20.15 6.29
N ILE A 118 -0.65 21.33 6.01
CA ILE A 118 -1.60 21.49 4.90
C ILE A 118 -0.90 21.37 3.52
N ALA A 119 0.34 21.85 3.39
CA ALA A 119 1.12 21.82 2.14
C ALA A 119 1.59 20.42 1.73
N MET A 120 1.76 19.50 2.68
CA MET A 120 2.09 18.10 2.39
C MET A 120 0.96 17.40 1.61
N VAL A 121 -0.30 17.63 1.95
CA VAL A 121 -1.46 16.95 1.35
C VAL A 121 -1.53 17.09 -0.20
N PRO A 122 -1.50 18.29 -0.82
CA PRO A 122 -1.51 18.42 -2.28
C PRO A 122 -0.22 17.90 -2.94
N SER A 123 0.90 17.99 -2.24
CA SER A 123 2.19 17.49 -2.74
C SER A 123 2.18 15.96 -2.81
N ALA A 124 1.70 15.30 -1.76
CA ALA A 124 1.57 13.84 -1.68
C ALA A 124 0.49 13.31 -2.63
N ASN A 125 -0.60 14.05 -2.81
CA ASN A 125 -1.66 13.72 -3.78
C ASN A 125 -1.15 13.67 -5.22
N VAL A 126 -0.22 14.57 -5.60
CA VAL A 126 0.44 14.49 -6.93
C VAL A 126 1.46 13.34 -6.99
N LEU A 127 2.15 13.01 -5.89
CA LEU A 127 3.04 11.85 -5.82
C LEU A 127 2.27 10.54 -6.03
N GLY A 128 1.15 10.34 -5.33
CA GLY A 128 0.25 9.21 -5.51
C GLY A 128 -0.30 9.13 -6.94
N PHE A 129 -0.86 10.22 -7.46
CA PHE A 129 -1.35 10.25 -8.85
C PHE A 129 -0.29 9.86 -9.88
N ALA A 130 0.93 10.40 -9.76
CA ALA A 130 2.02 10.10 -10.68
C ALA A 130 2.57 8.68 -10.48
N GLY A 131 2.52 8.16 -9.25
CA GLY A 131 2.77 6.77 -8.88
C GLY A 131 1.81 5.82 -9.59
N GLY A 132 0.50 6.00 -9.44
CA GLY A 132 -0.52 5.18 -10.12
C GLY A 132 -0.49 5.26 -11.64
N GLU A 133 -0.25 6.45 -12.21
CA GLU A 133 -0.03 6.59 -13.67
C GLU A 133 1.25 5.88 -14.17
N LEU A 134 2.25 5.67 -13.30
CA LEU A 134 3.43 4.84 -13.57
C LEU A 134 3.15 3.35 -13.34
N ALA A 135 2.42 2.99 -12.28
CA ALA A 135 2.02 1.62 -11.95
C ALA A 135 1.25 0.97 -13.11
N LYS A 136 0.30 1.70 -13.72
CA LYS A 136 -0.47 1.29 -14.90
C LYS A 136 0.37 1.04 -16.17
N LYS A 137 1.66 1.42 -16.16
CA LYS A 137 2.63 1.17 -17.26
C LYS A 137 3.54 -0.03 -16.98
N LEU A 138 3.45 -0.64 -15.79
CA LEU A 138 4.27 -1.76 -15.32
C LEU A 138 3.40 -3.04 -15.18
N PRO A 139 4.01 -4.22 -14.97
CA PRO A 139 3.28 -5.42 -14.51
C PRO A 139 2.51 -5.09 -13.21
N LYS A 140 1.26 -5.56 -13.06
CA LYS A 140 0.30 -5.01 -12.08
C LYS A 140 0.83 -5.07 -10.64
N VAL A 141 1.24 -6.24 -10.16
CA VAL A 141 1.80 -6.39 -8.80
C VAL A 141 3.06 -5.55 -8.61
N LEU A 142 3.95 -5.45 -9.61
CA LEU A 142 5.14 -4.59 -9.52
C LEU A 142 4.77 -3.09 -9.51
N GLY A 143 3.72 -2.70 -10.23
CA GLY A 143 3.20 -1.33 -10.25
C GLY A 143 2.67 -0.93 -8.87
N VAL A 144 1.77 -1.72 -8.30
CA VAL A 144 1.18 -1.49 -6.96
C VAL A 144 2.26 -1.48 -5.87
N LEU A 145 3.24 -2.39 -5.93
CA LEU A 145 4.37 -2.39 -4.99
C LEU A 145 5.29 -1.18 -5.17
N LEU A 146 5.49 -0.68 -6.39
CA LEU A 146 6.28 0.53 -6.64
C LEU A 146 5.55 1.78 -6.14
N GLU A 147 4.24 1.89 -6.38
CA GLU A 147 3.40 2.99 -5.88
C GLU A 147 3.38 3.02 -4.34
N THR A 148 3.14 1.87 -3.71
CA THR A 148 3.26 1.66 -2.26
C THR A 148 4.64 2.09 -1.74
N PHE A 149 5.70 1.70 -2.45
CA PHE A 149 7.06 2.07 -2.06
C PHE A 149 7.30 3.59 -2.17
N LEU A 150 6.83 4.26 -3.23
CA LEU A 150 6.98 5.70 -3.42
C LEU A 150 6.30 6.52 -2.30
N GLY A 151 5.11 6.11 -1.87
CA GLY A 151 4.44 6.72 -0.70
C GLY A 151 5.23 6.50 0.59
N ALA A 152 5.67 5.27 0.83
CA ALA A 152 6.51 4.92 1.98
C ALA A 152 7.92 5.56 1.99
N VAL A 153 8.45 6.09 0.88
CA VAL A 153 9.67 6.92 0.90
C VAL A 153 9.45 8.19 1.72
N VAL A 154 8.23 8.75 1.74
CA VAL A 154 7.90 9.92 2.57
C VAL A 154 8.05 9.59 4.06
N GLU A 155 7.50 8.44 4.50
CA GLU A 155 7.65 7.91 5.86
C GLU A 155 9.12 7.71 6.24
N ILE A 156 9.89 7.07 5.36
CA ILE A 156 11.33 6.86 5.56
C ILE A 156 12.04 8.20 5.73
N VAL A 157 11.77 9.20 4.88
CA VAL A 157 12.39 10.52 4.98
C VAL A 157 12.00 11.22 6.29
N LEU A 158 10.74 11.18 6.70
CA LEU A 158 10.29 11.71 8.00
C LEU A 158 11.08 11.07 9.15
N PHE A 159 11.19 9.74 9.18
CA PHE A 159 11.96 9.03 10.21
C PHE A 159 13.46 9.38 10.16
N MET A 160 14.06 9.52 8.97
CA MET A 160 15.47 9.92 8.86
C MET A 160 15.71 11.35 9.32
N VAL A 161 14.78 12.27 9.08
CA VAL A 161 14.90 13.68 9.53
C VAL A 161 14.70 13.80 11.03
N LEU A 162 13.70 13.09 11.60
CA LEU A 162 13.54 12.95 13.05
C LEU A 162 14.81 12.35 13.68
N LEU A 163 15.31 11.22 13.15
CA LEU A 163 16.56 10.59 13.61
C LEU A 163 17.80 11.46 13.37
N HIS A 164 17.79 12.43 12.47
CA HIS A 164 18.92 13.34 12.30
C HIS A 164 18.87 14.44 13.37
N ASN A 165 17.72 15.12 13.50
CA ASN A 165 17.52 16.28 14.36
C ASN A 165 17.43 15.96 15.86
N ASP A 166 17.22 14.69 16.24
CA ASP A 166 17.13 14.22 17.63
C ASP A 166 18.44 14.41 18.42
N HIS A 167 18.64 15.57 19.05
CA HIS A 167 19.88 15.85 19.79
C HIS A 167 19.92 15.17 21.16
N ASP A 168 18.80 15.15 21.89
CA ASP A 168 18.73 14.70 23.29
C ASP A 168 17.93 13.39 23.49
N GLY A 169 17.40 12.77 22.42
CA GLY A 169 16.63 11.52 22.48
C GLY A 169 15.11 11.71 22.61
N HIS A 170 14.63 12.95 22.68
CA HIS A 170 13.22 13.28 22.86
C HIS A 170 12.34 12.98 21.64
N LEU A 171 12.91 12.84 20.43
CA LEU A 171 12.13 12.55 19.21
C LEU A 171 12.01 11.04 18.93
N LEU A 172 12.75 10.18 19.64
CA LEU A 172 12.65 8.72 19.48
C LEU A 172 11.25 8.17 19.81
N PRO A 173 10.55 8.60 20.89
CA PRO A 173 9.17 8.22 21.15
C PRO A 173 8.21 8.64 20.04
N VAL A 174 8.43 9.80 19.40
CA VAL A 174 7.61 10.28 18.28
C VAL A 174 7.75 9.36 17.07
N ILE A 175 8.97 8.92 16.73
CA ILE A 175 9.21 7.94 15.65
C ILE A 175 8.55 6.60 15.99
N GLN A 176 8.71 6.12 17.22
CA GLN A 176 8.10 4.88 17.69
C GLN A 176 6.56 4.92 17.60
N ALA A 177 5.96 6.03 18.03
CA ALA A 177 4.52 6.28 17.92
C ALA A 177 4.07 6.40 16.46
N ALA A 178 4.86 7.03 15.59
CA ALA A 178 4.56 7.17 14.17
C ALA A 178 4.56 5.84 13.40
N ILE A 179 5.51 4.95 13.68
CA ILE A 179 5.53 3.58 13.11
C ILE A 179 4.21 2.85 13.41
N LEU A 180 3.75 2.87 14.67
CA LEU A 180 2.49 2.20 15.04
C LEU A 180 1.27 2.97 14.52
N GLY A 181 1.33 4.31 14.53
CA GLY A 181 0.29 5.18 14.05
C GLY A 181 0.02 5.03 12.56
N SER A 182 1.06 4.86 11.74
CA SER A 182 0.98 4.56 10.30
C SER A 182 0.24 3.25 10.04
N ILE A 183 0.60 2.17 10.77
CA ILE A 183 -0.12 0.89 10.68
C ILE A 183 -1.58 1.04 11.14
N LEU A 184 -1.85 1.72 12.27
CA LEU A 184 -3.21 1.94 12.77
C LEU A 184 -4.06 2.82 11.84
N ALA A 185 -3.48 3.83 11.21
CA ALA A 185 -4.15 4.70 10.26
C ALA A 185 -4.53 3.93 9.00
N ASN A 186 -3.66 3.07 8.48
CA ASN A 186 -3.99 2.23 7.33
C ASN A 186 -5.06 1.17 7.67
N LEU A 187 -4.94 0.52 8.82
CA LEU A 187 -5.84 -0.56 9.24
C LEU A 187 -7.23 -0.11 9.70
N LEU A 188 -7.34 1.01 10.41
CA LEU A 188 -8.61 1.44 11.00
C LEU A 188 -9.22 2.63 10.27
N LEU A 189 -8.42 3.65 9.92
CA LEU A 189 -8.92 4.84 9.25
C LEU A 189 -9.09 4.61 7.74
N CYS A 190 -8.04 4.21 7.03
CA CYS A 190 -8.09 4.00 5.59
C CYS A 190 -9.03 2.84 5.22
N LEU A 191 -8.76 1.63 5.72
CA LEU A 191 -9.61 0.48 5.44
C LEU A 191 -11.06 0.69 5.92
N GLY A 192 -11.24 1.30 7.09
CA GLY A 192 -12.56 1.63 7.62
C GLY A 192 -13.33 2.63 6.75
N THR A 193 -12.66 3.67 6.25
CA THR A 193 -13.27 4.62 5.30
C THR A 193 -13.52 3.99 3.94
N CYS A 194 -12.65 3.10 3.45
CA CYS A 194 -12.88 2.31 2.22
C CYS A 194 -14.18 1.49 2.33
N PHE A 195 -14.32 0.69 3.40
CA PHE A 195 -15.53 -0.12 3.64
C PHE A 195 -16.78 0.73 3.86
N PHE A 196 -16.65 1.86 4.55
CA PHE A 196 -17.75 2.81 4.74
C PHE A 196 -18.21 3.38 3.40
N VAL A 197 -17.30 3.98 2.63
CA VAL A 197 -17.59 4.71 1.38
C VAL A 197 -18.05 3.76 0.28
N GLY A 198 -17.37 2.64 0.06
CA GLY A 198 -17.79 1.61 -0.88
C GLY A 198 -19.14 0.97 -0.51
N GLY A 199 -19.40 0.83 0.80
CA GLY A 199 -20.67 0.39 1.37
C GLY A 199 -21.81 1.42 1.34
N LEU A 200 -21.58 2.69 0.95
CA LEU A 200 -22.66 3.67 0.75
C LEU A 200 -23.45 3.42 -0.55
N ARG A 201 -22.79 2.85 -1.57
CA ARG A 201 -23.41 2.51 -2.87
C ARG A 201 -23.90 1.07 -2.95
N ARG A 202 -23.37 0.17 -2.12
CA ARG A 202 -23.52 -1.30 -2.25
C ARG A 202 -23.79 -1.91 -0.87
N SER A 203 -24.66 -2.92 -0.79
CA SER A 203 -24.99 -3.57 0.49
C SER A 203 -23.81 -4.37 1.06
N GLU A 204 -23.03 -4.99 0.18
CA GLU A 204 -21.81 -5.74 0.47
C GLU A 204 -20.84 -5.55 -0.71
N GLN A 205 -19.53 -5.54 -0.45
CA GLN A 205 -18.49 -5.72 -1.47
C GLN A 205 -17.75 -7.03 -1.19
N VAL A 206 -17.44 -7.79 -2.24
CA VAL A 206 -16.78 -9.10 -2.14
C VAL A 206 -15.33 -8.97 -2.60
N PHE A 207 -14.40 -9.45 -1.78
CA PHE A 207 -12.96 -9.46 -2.07
C PHE A 207 -12.41 -10.89 -2.02
N HIS A 208 -11.22 -11.08 -2.58
CA HIS A 208 -10.62 -12.40 -2.75
C HIS A 208 -9.85 -12.83 -1.48
N GLU A 209 -10.18 -14.01 -0.93
CA GLU A 209 -9.59 -14.53 0.32
C GLU A 209 -8.05 -14.53 0.32
N ALA A 210 -7.41 -14.83 -0.81
CA ALA A 210 -5.94 -14.80 -0.92
C ALA A 210 -5.31 -13.41 -0.63
N VAL A 211 -6.02 -12.30 -0.88
CA VAL A 211 -5.54 -10.94 -0.58
C VAL A 211 -5.65 -10.66 0.92
N SER A 212 -6.79 -11.01 1.53
CA SER A 212 -7.00 -10.83 2.96
C SER A 212 -6.14 -11.77 3.80
N GLU A 213 -6.06 -13.06 3.48
CA GLU A 213 -5.30 -14.06 4.26
C GLU A 213 -3.80 -13.75 4.24
N VAL A 214 -3.21 -13.50 3.07
CA VAL A 214 -1.78 -13.18 2.96
C VAL A 214 -1.48 -11.84 3.65
N GLY A 215 -2.30 -10.81 3.43
CA GLY A 215 -2.10 -9.50 4.04
C GLY A 215 -2.19 -9.52 5.57
N THR A 216 -3.25 -10.12 6.10
CA THR A 216 -3.50 -10.20 7.56
C THR A 216 -2.52 -11.14 8.26
N GLY A 217 -2.21 -12.30 7.67
CA GLY A 217 -1.25 -13.26 8.22
C GLY A 217 0.16 -12.70 8.31
N LEU A 218 0.63 -12.02 7.25
CA LEU A 218 1.92 -11.34 7.26
C LEU A 218 1.96 -10.20 8.28
N LEU A 219 0.90 -9.40 8.36
CA LEU A 219 0.85 -8.27 9.28
C LEU A 219 0.74 -8.71 10.75
N LEU A 220 0.08 -9.84 11.03
CA LEU A 220 0.08 -10.48 12.34
C LEU A 220 1.50 -10.88 12.75
N VAL A 221 2.25 -11.56 11.86
CA VAL A 221 3.64 -11.97 12.11
C VAL A 221 4.56 -10.77 12.27
N ALA A 222 4.42 -9.76 11.40
CA ALA A 222 5.17 -8.50 11.47
C ALA A 222 4.89 -7.76 12.80
N GLY A 223 3.61 -7.68 13.17
CA GLY A 223 3.14 -7.19 14.47
C GLY A 223 3.85 -7.92 15.60
N PHE A 224 3.70 -9.24 15.73
CA PHE A 224 4.40 -10.03 16.75
C PHE A 224 5.91 -9.75 16.81
N GLY A 225 6.58 -9.60 15.66
CA GLY A 225 8.00 -9.24 15.59
C GLY A 225 8.31 -7.88 16.24
N LEU A 226 7.51 -6.85 15.97
CA LEU A 226 7.63 -5.53 16.60
C LEU A 226 7.37 -5.57 18.12
N LEU A 227 6.55 -6.50 18.60
CA LEU A 227 6.14 -6.56 20.01
C LEU A 227 7.14 -7.28 20.92
N ILE A 228 7.88 -8.27 20.42
CA ILE A 228 8.79 -9.09 21.24
C ILE A 228 9.77 -8.25 22.10
N PRO A 229 10.44 -7.20 21.57
CA PRO A 229 11.34 -6.38 22.38
C PRO A 229 10.61 -5.58 23.48
N SER A 230 9.40 -5.10 23.17
CA SER A 230 8.54 -4.36 24.12
C SER A 230 8.02 -5.28 25.24
N ALA A 231 7.58 -6.50 24.88
CA ALA A 231 7.13 -7.51 25.83
C ALA A 231 8.27 -7.99 26.73
N PHE A 232 9.47 -8.19 26.19
CA PHE A 232 10.67 -8.52 26.96
C PHE A 232 11.00 -7.43 27.99
N TYR A 233 11.02 -6.16 27.54
CA TYR A 233 11.29 -5.02 28.43
C TYR A 233 10.22 -4.91 29.53
N SER A 234 8.93 -4.97 29.17
CA SER A 234 7.83 -4.89 30.14
C SER A 234 7.82 -6.05 31.15
N ALA A 235 8.14 -7.27 30.74
CA ALA A 235 8.10 -8.44 31.62
C ALA A 235 9.24 -8.43 32.64
N LEU A 236 10.42 -7.92 32.27
CA LEU A 236 11.61 -7.90 33.13
C LEU A 236 11.78 -6.61 33.93
N LYS A 237 11.05 -5.53 33.60
CA LYS A 237 11.09 -4.25 34.33
C LYS A 237 10.82 -4.42 35.84
N SER A 238 9.84 -5.24 36.20
CA SER A 238 9.51 -5.54 37.61
C SER A 238 10.44 -6.58 38.27
N SER A 239 11.41 -7.11 37.53
CA SER A 239 12.42 -8.09 38.01
C SER A 239 13.82 -7.46 38.14
N VAL A 240 13.93 -6.14 38.04
CA VAL A 240 15.15 -5.36 38.27
C VAL A 240 15.58 -5.48 39.73
N ASN A 241 16.84 -5.83 39.94
CA ASN A 241 17.48 -6.06 41.24
C ASN A 241 18.92 -5.53 41.21
N GLU A 242 19.67 -5.59 42.32
CA GLU A 242 21.08 -5.14 42.36
C GLU A 242 21.98 -5.86 41.33
N GLU A 243 21.69 -7.13 41.01
CA GLU A 243 22.40 -7.89 39.96
C GLU A 243 21.89 -7.62 38.53
N PHE A 244 20.71 -7.02 38.37
CA PHE A 244 20.08 -6.77 37.07
C PHE A 244 19.49 -5.36 37.01
N THR A 245 20.31 -4.39 36.60
CA THR A 245 19.98 -2.96 36.59
C THR A 245 19.14 -2.54 35.37
N LEU A 246 18.43 -1.41 35.49
CA LEU A 246 17.65 -0.81 34.40
C LEU A 246 18.51 -0.48 33.16
N GLU A 247 19.77 -0.11 33.35
CA GLU A 247 20.69 0.16 32.23
C GLU A 247 20.98 -1.11 31.42
N MET A 248 21.24 -2.25 32.10
CA MET A 248 21.41 -3.53 31.41
C MET A 248 20.14 -3.99 30.69
N LEU A 249 18.96 -3.79 31.31
CA LEU A 249 17.68 -4.06 30.65
C LEU A 249 17.49 -3.21 29.38
N GLY A 250 17.86 -1.92 29.45
CA GLY A 250 17.83 -1.01 28.29
C GLY A 250 18.80 -1.43 27.19
N GLU A 251 20.05 -1.77 27.53
CA GLU A 251 21.01 -2.30 26.56
C GLU A 251 20.56 -3.61 25.91
N TYR A 252 20.00 -4.54 26.68
CA TYR A 252 19.50 -5.82 26.16
C TYR A 252 18.29 -5.59 25.26
N SER A 253 17.35 -4.72 25.63
CA SER A 253 16.23 -4.31 24.78
C SER A 253 16.69 -3.69 23.45
N LEU A 254 17.73 -2.84 23.48
CA LEU A 254 18.34 -2.26 22.28
C LEU A 254 19.04 -3.31 21.39
N LYS A 255 19.80 -4.23 21.99
CA LYS A 255 20.47 -5.34 21.29
C LYS A 255 19.45 -6.29 20.64
N ILE A 256 18.38 -6.64 21.37
CA ILE A 256 17.25 -7.42 20.86
C ILE A 256 16.56 -6.68 19.71
N SER A 257 16.25 -5.39 19.87
CA SER A 257 15.62 -4.57 18.83
C SER A 257 16.44 -4.54 17.53
N ARG A 258 17.77 -4.41 17.62
CA ARG A 258 18.67 -4.45 16.45
C ARG A 258 18.69 -5.83 15.78
N ALA A 259 18.68 -6.92 16.54
CA ALA A 259 18.59 -8.28 16.00
C ALA A 259 17.23 -8.54 15.32
N THR A 260 16.13 -8.16 15.98
CA THR A 260 14.77 -8.18 15.43
C THR A 260 14.69 -7.38 14.13
N ALA A 261 15.31 -6.19 14.08
CA ALA A 261 15.28 -5.35 12.90
C ALA A 261 15.89 -6.04 11.65
N VAL A 262 17.03 -6.71 11.81
CA VAL A 262 17.64 -7.50 10.72
C VAL A 262 16.73 -8.65 10.29
N ILE A 263 16.08 -9.34 11.22
CA ILE A 263 15.15 -10.45 10.92
C ILE A 263 13.91 -9.94 10.16
N LEU A 264 13.35 -8.80 10.56
CA LEU A 264 12.20 -8.18 9.87
C LEU A 264 12.54 -7.78 8.43
N LEU A 265 13.74 -7.26 8.17
CA LEU A 265 14.20 -6.97 6.80
C LEU A 265 14.37 -8.22 5.94
N VAL A 266 14.86 -9.33 6.51
CA VAL A 266 14.91 -10.62 5.81
C VAL A 266 13.50 -11.13 5.50
N ALA A 267 12.53 -10.92 6.41
CA ALA A 267 11.13 -11.21 6.14
C ALA A 267 10.56 -10.30 5.03
N PHE A 268 10.93 -9.02 4.98
CA PHE A 268 10.52 -8.11 3.89
C PHE A 268 11.07 -8.54 2.52
N VAL A 269 12.35 -8.91 2.44
CA VAL A 269 12.95 -9.45 1.20
C VAL A 269 12.25 -10.74 0.79
N THR A 270 11.90 -11.60 1.74
CA THR A 270 11.13 -12.83 1.48
C THR A 270 9.72 -12.50 0.95
N TYR A 271 9.04 -11.50 1.53
CA TYR A 271 7.76 -10.97 1.05
C TYR A 271 7.85 -10.41 -0.37
N LEU A 272 8.88 -9.62 -0.69
CA LEU A 272 9.09 -9.11 -2.05
C LEU A 272 9.30 -10.26 -3.07
N ILE A 273 10.08 -11.29 -2.73
CA ILE A 273 10.27 -12.47 -3.58
C ILE A 273 8.96 -13.26 -3.74
N PHE A 274 8.19 -13.40 -2.66
CA PHE A 274 6.90 -14.10 -2.66
C PHE A 274 5.91 -13.46 -3.64
N ASN A 275 5.78 -12.13 -3.61
CA ASN A 275 4.98 -11.39 -4.57
C ASN A 275 5.60 -11.48 -5.96
N LEU A 276 6.78 -10.87 -6.16
CA LEU A 276 7.40 -10.59 -7.47
C LEU A 276 7.85 -11.81 -8.27
N HIS A 277 7.82 -13.02 -7.70
CA HIS A 277 8.21 -14.24 -8.41
C HIS A 277 7.21 -15.38 -8.17
N SER A 278 6.91 -15.72 -6.91
CA SER A 278 6.16 -16.95 -6.62
C SER A 278 4.66 -16.83 -6.84
N HIS A 279 4.05 -15.67 -6.54
CA HIS A 279 2.58 -15.49 -6.53
C HIS A 279 2.06 -14.35 -7.40
N ASN A 280 2.92 -13.64 -8.15
CA ASN A 280 2.53 -12.61 -9.14
C ASN A 280 1.31 -13.04 -9.96
N SER A 281 1.31 -14.26 -10.52
CA SER A 281 0.21 -14.73 -11.37
C SER A 281 -1.17 -14.75 -10.69
N ILE A 282 -1.24 -14.99 -9.38
CA ILE A 282 -2.53 -15.02 -8.66
C ILE A 282 -3.00 -13.60 -8.37
N PHE A 283 -2.10 -12.73 -7.90
CA PHE A 283 -2.45 -11.35 -7.59
C PHE A 283 -2.67 -10.50 -8.85
N ASP A 284 -1.86 -10.65 -9.91
CA ASP A 284 -2.08 -10.03 -11.21
C ASP A 284 -3.47 -10.41 -11.76
N GLU A 285 -3.88 -11.70 -11.66
CA GLU A 285 -5.21 -12.16 -12.08
C GLU A 285 -6.37 -11.59 -11.25
N ILE A 286 -6.18 -11.35 -9.95
CA ILE A 286 -7.21 -10.74 -9.08
C ILE A 286 -7.34 -9.26 -9.43
N LEU A 287 -6.22 -8.55 -9.55
CA LEU A 287 -6.18 -7.13 -9.89
C LEU A 287 -6.70 -6.88 -11.32
N GLU A 288 -6.38 -7.72 -12.31
CA GLU A 288 -6.94 -7.60 -13.67
C GLU A 288 -8.47 -7.85 -13.70
N LYS A 289 -9.01 -8.67 -12.77
CA LYS A 289 -10.46 -8.87 -12.63
C LYS A 289 -11.15 -7.64 -12.02
N ASP A 290 -10.56 -7.01 -11.01
CA ASP A 290 -11.07 -5.74 -10.45
C ASP A 290 -10.97 -4.59 -11.48
N GLU A 291 -9.85 -4.47 -12.20
CA GLU A 291 -9.69 -3.49 -13.30
C GLU A 291 -10.72 -3.73 -14.43
N ALA A 292 -11.12 -4.99 -14.65
CA ALA A 292 -12.17 -5.31 -15.61
C ALA A 292 -13.60 -4.99 -15.12
N GLN A 293 -13.81 -4.94 -13.80
CA GLN A 293 -15.11 -4.69 -13.13
C GLN A 293 -15.32 -3.24 -12.68
N ASP A 294 -14.29 -2.40 -12.77
CA ASP A 294 -14.32 -0.94 -12.57
C ASP A 294 -15.56 -0.29 -13.23
N GLU A 295 -16.37 0.39 -12.42
CA GLU A 295 -17.58 1.09 -12.86
C GLU A 295 -17.26 2.34 -13.70
N ASP A 296 -16.16 3.02 -13.40
CA ASP A 296 -15.74 4.28 -14.04
C ASP A 296 -14.70 4.05 -15.17
N ARG A 297 -14.38 2.80 -15.49
CA ARG A 297 -13.46 2.36 -16.56
C ARG A 297 -13.64 3.08 -17.90
N HIS A 298 -14.89 3.36 -18.30
CA HIS A 298 -15.18 4.08 -19.55
C HIS A 298 -14.85 5.58 -19.49
N ILE A 299 -14.79 6.18 -18.30
CA ILE A 299 -14.32 7.53 -18.04
C ILE A 299 -12.79 7.51 -17.98
N GLU A 300 -12.22 6.54 -17.27
CA GLU A 300 -10.78 6.31 -17.09
C GLU A 300 -10.04 6.05 -18.43
N LEU A 301 -10.59 5.21 -19.31
CA LEU A 301 -10.07 4.99 -20.68
C LEU A 301 -10.11 6.22 -21.58
N ARG A 302 -10.98 7.20 -21.30
CA ARG A 302 -11.06 8.48 -22.05
C ARG A 302 -10.28 9.60 -21.38
N ARG A 303 -9.66 9.33 -20.24
CA ARG A 303 -8.85 10.29 -19.48
C ARG A 303 -7.53 10.54 -20.21
N ALA A 304 -7.03 11.77 -20.11
CA ALA A 304 -5.70 12.10 -20.58
C ALA A 304 -4.66 11.56 -19.60
N LYS A 305 -3.84 10.59 -20.06
CA LYS A 305 -2.78 9.91 -19.30
C LYS A 305 -1.44 10.60 -19.49
N LEU A 306 -0.57 10.55 -18.47
CA LEU A 306 0.79 11.08 -18.52
C LEU A 306 1.69 10.19 -19.40
N THR A 307 2.65 10.77 -20.12
CA THR A 307 3.72 9.97 -20.74
C THR A 307 4.64 9.37 -19.67
N PHE A 308 5.39 8.31 -19.98
CA PHE A 308 6.32 7.70 -19.00
C PHE A 308 7.33 8.73 -18.45
N ALA A 309 7.86 9.62 -19.29
CA ALA A 309 8.75 10.69 -18.87
C ALA A 309 8.04 11.74 -18.00
N GLU A 310 6.78 12.06 -18.31
CA GLU A 310 5.95 12.95 -17.50
C GLU A 310 5.67 12.36 -16.10
N CYS A 311 5.41 11.05 -15.98
CA CYS A 311 5.27 10.38 -14.67
C CYS A 311 6.54 10.55 -13.81
N ILE A 312 7.72 10.23 -14.36
CA ILE A 312 8.99 10.35 -13.62
C ILE A 312 9.26 11.81 -13.20
N VAL A 313 9.00 12.78 -14.07
CA VAL A 313 9.15 14.21 -13.74
C VAL A 313 8.16 14.64 -12.65
N ALA A 314 6.90 14.19 -12.69
CA ALA A 314 5.94 14.45 -11.62
C ALA A 314 6.39 13.83 -10.29
N ILE A 315 6.78 12.55 -10.28
CA ILE A 315 7.25 11.85 -9.08
C ILE A 315 8.44 12.59 -8.45
N VAL A 316 9.46 12.97 -9.23
CA VAL A 316 10.64 13.67 -8.70
C VAL A 316 10.28 15.04 -8.12
N ILE A 317 9.43 15.82 -8.80
CA ILE A 317 9.02 17.15 -8.32
C ILE A 317 8.13 17.04 -7.07
N SER A 318 7.12 16.18 -7.10
CA SER A 318 6.20 15.99 -5.97
C SER A 318 6.90 15.41 -4.75
N LEU A 319 7.75 14.40 -4.91
CA LEU A 319 8.56 13.85 -3.82
C LEU A 319 9.48 14.93 -3.21
N ALA A 320 10.13 15.77 -4.03
CA ALA A 320 10.92 16.89 -3.52
C ALA A 320 10.07 17.90 -2.73
N CYS A 321 8.87 18.25 -3.21
CA CYS A 321 7.95 19.15 -2.50
C CYS A 321 7.42 18.55 -1.18
N VAL A 322 7.06 17.25 -1.17
CA VAL A 322 6.64 16.54 0.05
C VAL A 322 7.80 16.48 1.05
N CYS A 323 8.97 15.99 0.65
CA CYS A 323 10.13 15.86 1.53
C CYS A 323 10.58 17.21 2.10
N MET A 324 10.53 18.29 1.32
CA MET A 324 10.83 19.64 1.82
C MET A 324 9.80 20.09 2.88
N SER A 325 8.51 19.91 2.60
CA SER A 325 7.43 20.27 3.55
C SER A 325 7.50 19.43 4.83
N ALA A 326 7.83 18.14 4.69
CA ALA A 326 8.07 17.20 5.77
C ALA A 326 9.27 17.60 6.65
N VAL A 327 10.39 18.02 6.06
CA VAL A 327 11.55 18.54 6.81
C VAL A 327 11.18 19.76 7.64
N PHE A 328 10.49 20.74 7.04
CA PHE A 328 10.06 21.94 7.74
C PHE A 328 9.02 21.63 8.83
N LEU A 329 8.12 20.67 8.60
CA LEU A 329 7.17 20.20 9.62
C LEU A 329 7.90 19.56 10.82
N VAL A 330 8.87 18.68 10.56
CA VAL A 330 9.60 17.96 11.61
C VAL A 330 10.40 18.91 12.51
N GLN A 331 10.97 19.97 11.95
CA GLN A 331 11.70 21.00 12.72
C GLN A 331 10.81 21.73 13.75
N GLU A 332 9.49 21.76 13.54
CA GLU A 332 8.56 22.40 14.46
C GLU A 332 7.95 21.43 15.49
N ILE A 333 8.10 20.11 15.33
CA ILE A 333 7.45 19.10 16.19
C ILE A 333 7.75 19.33 17.68
N GLU A 334 9.01 19.59 18.03
CA GLU A 334 9.44 19.82 19.41
C GLU A 334 8.69 21.01 20.05
N HIS A 335 8.63 22.15 19.36
CA HIS A 335 7.88 23.33 19.80
C HIS A 335 6.37 23.04 19.95
N ILE A 336 5.77 22.20 19.10
CA ILE A 336 4.35 21.81 19.24
C ILE A 336 4.13 20.88 20.44
N VAL A 337 5.08 19.99 20.71
CA VAL A 337 5.08 19.14 21.90
C VAL A 337 5.22 19.99 23.16
N GLU A 338 6.15 20.96 23.20
CA GLU A 338 6.29 21.90 24.33
C GLU A 338 5.00 22.67 24.64
N LEU A 339 4.24 23.06 23.62
CA LEU A 339 2.94 23.73 23.75
C LEU A 339 1.81 22.86 24.32
N GLY A 340 2.07 21.58 24.60
CA GLY A 340 1.17 20.70 25.35
C GLY A 340 0.61 19.51 24.57
N VAL A 341 0.96 19.34 23.30
CA VAL A 341 0.64 18.11 22.56
C VAL A 341 1.52 16.96 23.09
N SER A 342 0.96 15.77 23.28
CA SER A 342 1.75 14.60 23.69
C SER A 342 2.51 14.03 22.50
N ASP A 343 3.72 13.52 22.75
CA ASP A 343 4.54 12.81 21.75
C ASP A 343 3.77 11.66 21.09
N ASN A 344 2.94 11.00 21.92
CA ASN A 344 2.07 9.92 21.50
C ASN A 344 0.93 10.41 20.59
N PHE A 345 0.30 11.56 20.84
CA PHE A 345 -0.69 12.11 19.90
C PHE A 345 -0.03 12.59 18.60
N MET A 346 1.14 13.22 18.71
CA MET A 346 1.92 13.69 17.56
C MET A 346 2.30 12.54 16.62
N GLY A 347 2.94 11.51 17.15
CA GLY A 347 3.36 10.35 16.38
C GLY A 347 2.21 9.42 16.01
N LEU A 348 1.33 9.03 16.95
CA LEU A 348 0.30 8.01 16.67
C LEU A 348 -0.81 8.50 15.74
N ILE A 349 -1.09 9.82 15.74
CA ILE A 349 -2.23 10.41 15.01
C ILE A 349 -1.78 11.44 13.97
N LEU A 350 -1.11 12.53 14.38
CA LEU A 350 -0.88 13.67 13.48
C LEU A 350 0.05 13.35 12.31
N VAL A 351 1.23 12.77 12.57
CA VAL A 351 2.22 12.48 11.52
C VAL A 351 1.67 11.49 10.47
N PRO A 352 1.13 10.30 10.83
CA PRO A 352 0.52 9.36 9.90
C PRO A 352 -0.62 9.95 9.07
N LEU A 353 -1.47 10.78 9.69
CA LEU A 353 -2.67 11.31 9.03
C LEU A 353 -2.31 12.21 7.84
N VAL A 354 -1.29 13.06 7.96
CA VAL A 354 -0.84 13.92 6.85
C VAL A 354 0.00 13.16 5.83
N GLU A 355 0.87 12.26 6.30
CA GLU A 355 1.74 11.46 5.45
C GLU A 355 0.93 10.55 4.52
N LYS A 356 -0.02 9.79 5.08
CA LYS A 356 -0.81 8.79 4.35
C LYS A 356 -2.07 9.34 3.67
N ALA A 357 -2.39 10.62 3.85
CA ALA A 357 -3.60 11.25 3.28
C ALA A 357 -3.79 10.97 1.78
N ALA A 358 -2.71 10.97 1.00
CA ALA A 358 -2.77 10.70 -0.44
C ALA A 358 -3.05 9.23 -0.78
N GLU A 359 -2.35 8.30 -0.12
CA GLU A 359 -2.58 6.85 -0.24
C GLU A 359 -4.03 6.50 0.15
N HIS A 360 -4.54 7.13 1.23
CA HIS A 360 -5.91 6.93 1.71
C HIS A 360 -6.95 7.43 0.71
N LEU A 361 -6.71 8.59 0.09
CA LEU A 361 -7.61 9.11 -0.95
C LEU A 361 -7.68 8.20 -2.18
N THR A 362 -6.57 7.59 -2.60
CA THR A 362 -6.57 6.60 -3.68
C THR A 362 -7.36 5.34 -3.30
N ALA A 363 -7.09 4.76 -2.13
CA ALA A 363 -7.79 3.54 -1.69
C ALA A 363 -9.31 3.75 -1.50
N ILE A 364 -9.73 4.92 -1.00
CA ILE A 364 -11.16 5.27 -0.86
C ILE A 364 -11.84 5.38 -2.24
N ASP A 365 -11.12 5.89 -3.24
CA ASP A 365 -11.60 6.01 -4.63
C ASP A 365 -11.81 4.63 -5.28
N GLU A 366 -10.81 3.77 -5.17
CA GLU A 366 -10.88 2.38 -5.63
C GLU A 366 -12.03 1.60 -4.96
N ALA A 367 -12.21 1.79 -3.65
CA ALA A 367 -13.34 1.19 -2.93
C ALA A 367 -14.71 1.73 -3.40
N TRP A 368 -14.79 3.03 -3.73
CA TRP A 368 -15.99 3.65 -4.30
C TRP A 368 -16.32 3.09 -5.69
N ASP A 369 -15.32 2.84 -6.53
CA ASP A 369 -15.46 2.33 -7.91
C ASP A 369 -15.50 0.79 -8.01
N ASN A 370 -15.63 0.13 -6.86
CA ASN A 370 -15.77 -1.32 -6.68
C ASN A 370 -14.49 -2.16 -6.90
N GLN A 371 -13.33 -1.52 -6.95
CA GLN A 371 -12.01 -2.15 -7.00
C GLN A 371 -11.50 -2.48 -5.59
N ILE A 372 -12.31 -3.21 -4.82
CA ILE A 372 -12.05 -3.43 -3.38
C ILE A 372 -10.74 -4.20 -3.13
N ASN A 373 -10.27 -5.05 -4.04
CA ASN A 373 -8.99 -5.75 -3.87
C ASN A 373 -7.79 -4.79 -4.05
N PHE A 374 -7.88 -3.78 -4.94
CA PHE A 374 -6.88 -2.71 -5.03
C PHE A 374 -6.84 -1.89 -3.74
N ALA A 375 -8.00 -1.44 -3.25
CA ALA A 375 -8.09 -0.70 -2.00
C ALA A 375 -7.51 -1.49 -0.81
N LEU A 376 -7.74 -2.81 -0.76
CA LEU A 376 -7.11 -3.70 0.24
C LEU A 376 -5.59 -3.76 0.10
N PHE A 377 -5.06 -3.84 -1.12
CA PHE A 377 -3.61 -3.77 -1.35
C PHE A 377 -3.02 -2.43 -0.90
N HIS A 378 -3.69 -1.30 -1.19
CA HIS A 378 -3.28 0.03 -0.75
C HIS A 378 -3.50 0.31 0.74
N CYS A 379 -4.22 -0.54 1.49
CA CYS A 379 -4.25 -0.50 2.96
C CYS A 379 -3.21 -1.44 3.61
N LEU A 380 -3.14 -2.69 3.14
CA LEU A 380 -2.34 -3.75 3.76
C LEU A 380 -0.87 -3.70 3.34
N GLY A 381 -0.58 -3.35 2.08
CA GLY A 381 0.78 -3.22 1.54
C GLY A 381 1.63 -2.19 2.29
N PRO A 382 1.18 -0.93 2.42
CA PRO A 382 1.89 0.08 3.21
C PRO A 382 2.07 -0.33 4.68
N SER A 383 1.08 -0.99 5.29
CA SER A 383 1.18 -1.50 6.67
C SER A 383 2.28 -2.56 6.83
N ILE A 384 2.37 -3.51 5.89
CA ILE A 384 3.42 -4.54 5.86
C ILE A 384 4.79 -3.89 5.63
N GLN A 385 4.89 -2.91 4.74
CA GLN A 385 6.13 -2.18 4.50
C GLN A 385 6.56 -1.36 5.72
N THR A 386 5.63 -0.69 6.40
CA THR A 386 5.91 0.06 7.65
C THR A 386 6.53 -0.87 8.70
N ALA A 387 5.92 -2.04 8.91
CA ALA A 387 6.35 -3.00 9.93
C ALA A 387 7.63 -3.78 9.57
N LEU A 388 7.80 -4.20 8.31
CA LEU A 388 8.91 -5.06 7.88
C LEU A 388 10.09 -4.32 7.24
N LEU A 389 9.90 -3.07 6.78
CA LEU A 389 10.96 -2.23 6.19
C LEU A 389 11.22 -0.96 6.99
N ASN A 390 10.22 -0.10 7.19
CA ASN A 390 10.47 1.28 7.65
C ASN A 390 10.88 1.31 9.14
N ALA A 391 10.17 0.56 9.99
CA ALA A 391 10.52 0.37 11.40
C ALA A 391 11.93 -0.22 11.62
N PRO A 392 12.32 -1.36 11.00
CA PRO A 392 13.67 -1.88 11.17
C PRO A 392 14.74 -1.00 10.53
N LEU A 393 14.44 -0.31 9.42
CA LEU A 393 15.36 0.65 8.81
C LEU A 393 15.67 1.82 9.76
N ALA A 394 14.66 2.36 10.45
CA ALA A 394 14.85 3.41 11.47
C ALA A 394 15.76 2.94 12.62
N VAL A 395 15.62 1.69 13.07
CA VAL A 395 16.52 1.10 14.10
C VAL A 395 17.95 0.95 13.60
N LEU A 396 18.15 0.50 12.36
CA LEU A 396 19.50 0.32 11.80
C LEU A 396 20.18 1.66 11.49
N VAL A 397 19.45 2.66 10.99
CA VAL A 397 20.01 4.01 10.79
C VAL A 397 20.28 4.69 12.14
N GLY A 398 19.39 4.54 13.12
CA GLY A 398 19.64 4.98 14.49
C GLY A 398 20.92 4.35 15.06
N TRP A 399 21.15 3.06 14.85
CA TRP A 399 22.42 2.41 15.22
C TRP A 399 23.63 3.00 14.47
N GLY A 400 23.51 3.28 13.17
CA GLY A 400 24.58 3.93 12.38
C GLY A 400 24.87 5.39 12.75
N LEU A 401 23.93 6.05 13.44
CA LEU A 401 24.05 7.43 13.96
C LEU A 401 24.35 7.46 15.48
N ASP A 402 24.70 6.33 16.09
CA ASP A 402 24.91 6.14 17.53
C ASP A 402 23.71 6.53 18.43
N LYS A 403 22.50 6.60 17.88
CA LYS A 403 21.25 6.87 18.61
C LYS A 403 20.62 5.58 19.14
N LYS A 404 19.95 5.69 20.30
CA LYS A 404 19.35 4.55 21.03
C LYS A 404 17.96 4.14 20.49
N MET A 405 17.73 4.28 19.18
CA MET A 405 16.47 3.88 18.54
C MET A 405 16.23 2.37 18.71
N SER A 406 15.03 2.00 19.17
CA SER A 406 14.66 0.63 19.52
C SER A 406 13.21 0.33 19.15
N LEU A 407 12.83 -0.95 19.16
CA LEU A 407 11.45 -1.43 18.98
C LEU A 407 10.77 -1.67 20.35
N ASN A 408 11.16 -0.88 21.35
CA ASN A 408 10.56 -0.86 22.67
C ASN A 408 9.47 0.21 22.70
N PHE A 409 8.26 -0.18 22.28
CA PHE A 409 7.08 0.67 22.19
C PHE A 409 6.32 0.71 23.52
N GLU A 410 5.55 1.77 23.73
CA GLU A 410 4.64 1.87 24.86
C GLU A 410 3.61 0.73 24.87
N ILE A 411 3.37 0.13 26.04
CA ILE A 411 2.49 -1.04 26.22
C ILE A 411 1.07 -0.74 25.71
N PHE A 412 0.62 0.51 25.90
CA PHE A 412 -0.65 1.01 25.37
C PHE A 412 -0.74 0.87 23.85
N MET A 413 0.29 1.31 23.12
CA MET A 413 0.32 1.25 21.65
C MET A 413 0.44 -0.20 21.16
N VAL A 414 1.24 -1.02 21.86
CA VAL A 414 1.38 -2.46 21.61
C VAL A 414 0.03 -3.18 21.65
N VAL A 415 -0.77 -2.93 22.70
CA VAL A 415 -2.10 -3.54 22.85
C VAL A 415 -3.06 -3.04 21.77
N LEU A 416 -3.04 -1.75 21.45
CA LEU A 416 -3.85 -1.19 20.35
C LEU A 416 -3.50 -1.81 19.00
N LEU A 417 -2.22 -1.98 18.68
CA LEU A 417 -1.76 -2.59 17.44
C LEU A 417 -2.29 -4.03 17.30
N VAL A 418 -2.10 -4.87 18.32
CA VAL A 418 -2.59 -6.26 18.32
C VAL A 418 -4.09 -6.32 18.13
N LEU A 419 -4.85 -5.56 18.92
CA LEU A 419 -6.30 -5.59 18.86
C LEU A 419 -6.81 -5.10 17.50
N SER A 420 -6.15 -4.09 16.90
CA SER A 420 -6.52 -3.58 15.58
C SER A 420 -6.25 -4.60 14.48
N ILE A 421 -5.09 -5.27 14.48
CA ILE A 421 -4.77 -6.36 13.54
C ILE A 421 -5.77 -7.52 13.69
N LEU A 422 -6.16 -7.89 14.92
CA LEU A 422 -7.14 -8.95 15.15
C LEU A 422 -8.57 -8.57 14.73
N VAL A 423 -9.02 -7.34 15.01
CA VAL A 423 -10.34 -6.84 14.60
C VAL A 423 -10.43 -6.79 13.09
N VAL A 424 -9.45 -6.17 12.42
CA VAL A 424 -9.39 -6.08 10.97
C VAL A 424 -9.22 -7.46 10.33
N GLY A 425 -8.38 -8.31 10.88
CA GLY A 425 -8.20 -9.69 10.42
C GLY A 425 -9.48 -10.53 10.49
N ASN A 426 -10.35 -10.27 11.49
CA ASN A 426 -11.66 -10.92 11.56
C ASN A 426 -12.64 -10.36 10.52
N PHE A 427 -12.71 -9.04 10.29
CA PHE A 427 -13.55 -8.49 9.22
C PHE A 427 -13.10 -8.94 7.82
N LEU A 428 -11.78 -9.08 7.62
CA LEU A 428 -11.19 -9.56 6.38
C LEU A 428 -11.33 -11.09 6.17
N ARG A 429 -11.82 -11.83 7.16
CA ARG A 429 -11.96 -13.29 7.10
C ARG A 429 -13.16 -13.76 6.26
N ASP A 430 -14.25 -13.02 6.29
CA ASP A 430 -15.53 -13.45 5.71
C ASP A 430 -15.64 -13.16 4.20
N GLY A 431 -14.55 -12.71 3.56
CA GLY A 431 -14.47 -12.44 2.12
C GLY A 431 -15.32 -11.26 1.64
N LYS A 432 -15.92 -10.51 2.57
CA LYS A 432 -16.87 -9.44 2.31
C LYS A 432 -16.67 -8.25 3.23
N SER A 433 -17.10 -7.07 2.78
CA SER A 433 -17.15 -5.85 3.58
C SER A 433 -18.49 -5.14 3.46
N ASN A 434 -18.88 -4.41 4.49
CA ASN A 434 -20.05 -3.53 4.50
C ASN A 434 -19.80 -2.20 5.25
N TYR A 435 -20.72 -1.25 5.11
CA TYR A 435 -20.55 0.09 5.70
C TYR A 435 -20.52 0.08 7.24
N LEU A 436 -21.10 -0.93 7.90
CA LEU A 436 -21.14 -1.01 9.36
C LEU A 436 -19.76 -1.37 9.91
N GLU A 437 -19.09 -2.37 9.34
CA GLU A 437 -17.69 -2.72 9.66
C GLU A 437 -16.77 -1.51 9.45
N GLY A 438 -16.92 -0.83 8.31
CA GLY A 438 -16.18 0.39 8.02
C GLY A 438 -16.38 1.49 9.06
N THR A 439 -17.64 1.75 9.42
CA THR A 439 -18.02 2.72 10.47
C THR A 439 -17.39 2.35 11.81
N LEU A 440 -17.42 1.06 12.20
CA LEU A 440 -16.85 0.59 13.45
C LEU A 440 -15.33 0.77 13.50
N CYS A 441 -14.60 0.44 12.43
CA CYS A 441 -13.16 0.69 12.32
C CYS A 441 -12.81 2.18 12.50
N VAL A 442 -13.53 3.07 11.80
CA VAL A 442 -13.32 4.53 11.89
C VAL A 442 -13.63 5.05 13.30
N LEU A 443 -14.70 4.57 13.94
CA LEU A 443 -15.03 4.93 15.32
C LEU A 443 -13.96 4.46 16.32
N VAL A 444 -13.39 3.27 16.14
CA VAL A 444 -12.27 2.79 16.97
C VAL A 444 -11.03 3.66 16.77
N TYR A 445 -10.72 4.08 15.54
CA TYR A 445 -9.62 5.04 15.29
C TYR A 445 -9.84 6.38 16.02
N PHE A 446 -11.07 6.93 16.01
CA PHE A 446 -11.37 8.15 16.76
C PHE A 446 -11.29 7.95 18.28
N ILE A 447 -11.69 6.79 18.81
CA ILE A 447 -11.51 6.46 20.24
C ILE A 447 -10.02 6.40 20.60
N ILE A 448 -9.17 5.82 19.73
CA ILE A 448 -7.71 5.81 19.90
C ILE A 448 -7.16 7.25 19.87
N ALA A 449 -7.59 8.07 18.91
CA ALA A 449 -7.17 9.47 18.81
C ALA A 449 -7.49 10.26 20.09
N VAL A 450 -8.74 10.20 20.57
CA VAL A 450 -9.15 10.83 21.84
C VAL A 450 -8.35 10.28 23.03
N THR A 451 -8.11 8.97 23.08
CA THR A 451 -7.35 8.36 24.17
C THR A 451 -5.87 8.82 24.16
N SER A 452 -5.25 8.90 22.98
CA SER A 452 -3.86 9.36 22.83
C SER A 452 -3.66 10.85 23.17
N TRP A 453 -4.70 11.67 22.99
CA TRP A 453 -4.69 13.08 23.43
C TRP A 453 -4.62 13.22 24.95
N TYR A 454 -5.34 12.37 25.69
CA TYR A 454 -5.29 12.33 27.16
C TYR A 454 -4.18 11.44 27.72
N TYR A 455 -3.39 10.79 26.86
CA TYR A 455 -2.26 9.99 27.30
C TYR A 455 -1.16 10.92 27.81
N PRO A 456 -0.73 10.81 29.08
CA PRO A 456 0.22 11.74 29.67
C PRO A 456 1.58 11.65 28.97
N LYS A 457 2.36 12.73 29.02
CA LYS A 457 3.79 12.66 28.73
C LYS A 457 4.45 11.78 29.78
N VAL A 458 4.64 10.51 29.46
CA VAL A 458 5.42 9.60 30.28
C VAL A 458 6.88 9.90 29.96
N ASP A 459 7.51 10.76 30.76
CA ASP A 459 8.97 10.80 30.76
C ASP A 459 9.47 9.37 30.96
N VAL A 460 10.40 8.91 30.13
CA VAL A 460 11.01 7.59 30.29
C VAL A 460 11.66 7.45 31.68
N ALA A 461 12.00 8.59 32.31
CA ALA A 461 12.43 8.70 33.71
C ALA A 461 11.32 8.56 34.78
N SER A 462 10.04 8.84 34.49
CA SER A 462 8.95 8.84 35.48
C SER A 462 8.39 7.46 35.81
N THR A 463 8.73 6.42 35.03
CA THR A 463 8.53 5.02 35.46
C THR A 463 9.55 4.53 36.50
N ASN A 464 10.38 5.42 37.05
CA ASN A 464 11.22 5.19 38.23
C ASN A 464 10.55 5.68 39.53
N SER A 465 9.22 5.88 39.56
CA SER A 465 8.53 6.57 40.67
C SER A 465 7.09 6.10 40.95
N ALA A 466 6.72 4.87 40.58
CA ALA A 466 5.44 4.24 40.93
C ALA A 466 5.61 2.74 41.21
#